data_AF-A0A2R6D9F8-F1
#
_entry.id   AF-A0A2R6D9F8-F1
#
_cell.length_a   1.000
_cell.length_b   1.000
_cell.length_c   1.000
_cell.angle_alpha   90.00
_cell.angle_beta   90.00
_cell.angle_gamma   90.00
#
_symmetry.space_group_name_H-M   'P 1'
#
loop_
_entity.id
_entity.type
_entity.pdbx_description
1 polymer ?
#
loop_
_entity_poly.entity_id
_entity_poly.type
_entity_poly.pdbx_seq_one_letter_code
_entity_poly.pdbx_strand_id
1 'polypeptide(L)'
;MEPGDIVPNELPTENSSLTRLFYVFVLLPTVLGAVHHLDHIVRGNHVGWPLTPEVNAVTYSLAIYPLLAVSLYLTVTERAEAGYWAGFLVFSAGMLAYFHISPWAVEPPQDVIVPYDSAVFGYAAFVVVLALIASTVVGSVYGAVLWYRTERGPDATT
;
A
#
# COMPACT_ATOMS: atom_id res chain seq x y z
N MET A 1 -32.51 -15.89 -41.42
CA MET A 1 -31.63 -15.00 -40.64
C MET A 1 -32.51 -14.47 -39.53
N GLU A 2 -32.45 -15.11 -38.35
CA GLU A 2 -33.29 -14.70 -37.21
C GLU A 2 -32.72 -13.43 -36.56
N PRO A 3 -33.56 -12.52 -36.02
CA PRO A 3 -33.11 -11.26 -35.42
C PRO A 3 -32.40 -11.39 -34.05
N GLY A 4 -31.85 -12.57 -33.72
CA GLY A 4 -31.22 -12.87 -32.44
C GLY A 4 -29.68 -12.83 -32.43
N ASP A 5 -29.03 -12.75 -33.59
CA ASP A 5 -27.57 -12.93 -33.73
C ASP A 5 -26.73 -11.65 -33.54
N ILE A 6 -27.29 -10.54 -33.02
CA ILE A 6 -26.58 -9.24 -32.86
C ILE A 6 -26.53 -8.76 -31.41
N VAL A 7 -26.40 -9.68 -30.45
CA VAL A 7 -25.94 -9.31 -29.11
C VAL A 7 -24.97 -10.38 -28.63
N PRO A 8 -23.66 -10.11 -28.58
CA PRO A 8 -22.73 -10.96 -27.85
C PRO A 8 -23.24 -11.06 -26.41
N ASN A 9 -23.71 -12.24 -26.01
CA ASN A 9 -24.14 -12.54 -24.64
C ASN A 9 -22.94 -12.81 -23.71
N GLU A 10 -21.84 -12.10 -23.94
CA GLU A 10 -20.73 -12.03 -23.00
C GLU A 10 -20.72 -10.63 -22.43
N LEU A 11 -21.63 -10.42 -21.47
CA LEU A 11 -21.42 -9.40 -20.46
C LEU A 11 -20.05 -9.68 -19.82
N PRO A 12 -19.20 -8.67 -19.54
CA PRO A 12 -17.96 -8.89 -18.81
C PRO A 12 -18.31 -9.65 -17.53
N THR A 13 -17.97 -10.94 -17.51
CA THR A 13 -18.15 -11.75 -16.32
C THR A 13 -17.22 -11.17 -15.26
N GLU A 14 -17.73 -11.05 -14.03
CA GLU A 14 -17.06 -10.53 -12.83
C GLU A 14 -15.75 -11.27 -12.51
N ASN A 15 -14.74 -11.15 -13.37
CA ASN A 15 -13.48 -11.88 -13.27
C ASN A 15 -12.39 -10.97 -12.73
N SER A 16 -12.65 -10.30 -11.61
CA SER A 16 -11.56 -9.69 -10.86
C SER A 16 -10.83 -10.78 -10.08
N SER A 17 -9.50 -10.75 -10.14
CA SER A 17 -8.63 -11.57 -9.31
C SER A 17 -8.63 -11.14 -7.84
N LEU A 18 -9.24 -9.99 -7.52
CA LEU A 18 -9.26 -9.41 -6.18
C LEU A 18 -10.41 -9.99 -5.34
N THR A 19 -10.06 -10.46 -4.14
CA THR A 19 -11.03 -10.98 -3.17
C THR A 19 -11.55 -9.89 -2.24
N ARG A 20 -12.63 -10.10 -1.48
CA ARG A 20 -13.02 -9.15 -0.42
C ARG A 20 -11.92 -8.92 0.63
N LEU A 21 -11.07 -9.93 0.86
CA LEU A 21 -9.94 -9.85 1.77
C LEU A 21 -8.86 -8.88 1.26
N PHE A 22 -8.77 -8.67 -0.05
CA PHE A 22 -7.86 -7.68 -0.64
C PHE A 22 -8.08 -6.28 -0.07
N TYR A 23 -9.33 -5.85 0.15
CA TYR A 23 -9.60 -4.53 0.72
C TYR A 23 -9.06 -4.35 2.14
N VAL A 24 -8.90 -5.43 2.91
CA VAL A 24 -8.23 -5.38 4.22
C VAL A 24 -6.75 -5.03 4.04
N PHE A 25 -6.11 -5.61 3.03
CA PHE A 25 -4.70 -5.32 2.70
C PHE A 25 -4.48 -3.96 2.04
N VAL A 26 -5.54 -3.24 1.66
CA VAL A 26 -5.45 -1.82 1.29
C VAL A 26 -5.74 -0.94 2.51
N LEU A 27 -6.82 -1.23 3.23
CA LEU A 27 -7.29 -0.40 4.34
C LEU A 27 -6.29 -0.36 5.49
N LEU A 28 -5.77 -1.51 5.91
CA LEU A 28 -4.85 -1.61 7.05
C LEU A 28 -3.57 -0.77 6.86
N PRO A 29 -2.78 -0.93 5.78
CA PRO A 29 -1.62 -0.07 5.55
C PRO A 29 -2.00 1.39 5.32
N THR A 30 -3.17 1.69 4.75
CA THR A 30 -3.63 3.07 4.60
C THR A 30 -3.84 3.75 5.94
N VAL A 31 -4.53 3.09 6.87
CA VAL A 31 -4.75 3.60 8.23
C VAL A 31 -3.43 3.71 8.99
N LEU A 32 -2.59 2.68 8.95
CA LEU A 32 -1.28 2.71 9.61
C LEU A 32 -0.38 3.80 9.03
N GLY A 33 -0.40 4.02 7.71
CA GLY A 33 0.32 5.09 7.03
C GLY A 33 -0.18 6.48 7.41
N ALA A 34 -1.49 6.65 7.62
CA ALA A 34 -2.06 7.89 8.16
C ALA A 34 -1.62 8.13 9.60
N VAL A 35 -1.67 7.11 10.45
CA VAL A 35 -1.17 7.20 11.84
C VAL A 35 0.32 7.54 11.86
N HIS A 36 1.13 6.93 11.00
CA HIS A 36 2.56 7.23 10.90
C HIS A 36 2.83 8.68 10.42
N HIS A 37 2.09 9.19 9.43
CA HIS A 37 2.21 10.61 9.05
C HIS A 37 1.74 11.57 10.17
N LEU A 38 0.73 11.20 10.95
CA LEU A 38 0.34 11.98 12.13
C LEU A 38 1.41 11.95 13.23
N ASP A 39 2.08 10.81 13.41
CA ASP A 39 3.21 10.66 14.34
C ASP A 39 4.34 11.64 14.02
N HIS A 40 4.70 11.85 12.75
CA HIS A 40 5.64 12.92 12.36
C HIS A 40 5.21 14.30 12.87
N ILE A 41 3.92 14.63 12.74
CA ILE A 41 3.37 15.93 13.17
C ILE A 41 3.41 16.06 14.69
N VAL A 42 3.03 15.01 15.42
CA VAL A 42 2.99 14.99 16.88
C VAL A 42 4.40 15.04 17.47
N ARG A 43 5.34 14.28 16.90
CA ARG A 43 6.73 14.19 17.33
C ARG A 43 7.53 15.45 16.97
N GLY A 44 7.13 16.16 15.90
CA GLY A 44 7.67 17.46 15.54
C GLY A 44 9.06 17.43 14.87
N ASN A 45 9.64 16.27 14.63
CA ASN A 45 10.81 16.08 13.77
C ASN A 45 10.40 15.44 12.44
N HIS A 46 11.23 15.62 11.41
CA HIS A 46 11.01 15.10 10.05
C HIS A 46 9.69 15.52 9.39
N VAL A 47 9.01 16.53 9.95
CA VAL A 47 7.90 17.23 9.29
C VAL A 47 8.41 17.95 8.04
N GLY A 48 7.61 17.93 6.97
CA GLY A 48 7.89 18.63 5.73
C GLY A 48 6.72 19.50 5.29
N TRP A 49 6.81 20.02 4.07
CA TRP A 49 5.70 20.65 3.38
C TRP A 49 4.48 19.71 3.34
N PRO A 50 3.26 20.21 3.58
CA PRO A 50 2.86 21.62 3.63
C PRO A 50 2.93 22.32 4.99
N LEU A 51 3.37 21.63 6.05
CA LEU A 51 3.39 22.20 7.40
C LEU A 51 4.62 23.07 7.65
N THR A 52 5.74 22.75 7.00
CA THR A 52 6.97 23.56 6.98
C THR A 52 7.34 23.94 5.54
N PRO A 53 8.20 24.94 5.32
CA PRO A 53 8.71 25.25 3.98
C PRO A 53 9.62 24.16 3.37
N GLU A 54 10.15 23.27 4.21
CA GLU A 54 11.09 22.22 3.81
C GLU A 54 10.44 21.12 2.97
N VAL A 55 11.00 20.83 1.80
CA VAL A 55 10.61 19.70 0.96
C VAL A 55 11.53 18.53 1.27
N ASN A 56 10.99 17.46 1.85
CA ASN A 56 11.78 16.31 2.31
C ASN A 56 11.06 14.98 2.06
N ALA A 57 11.59 13.90 2.64
CA ALA A 57 11.04 12.55 2.48
C ALA A 57 9.55 12.45 2.87
N VAL A 58 9.11 13.14 3.93
CA VAL A 58 7.70 13.19 4.34
C VAL A 58 6.85 13.92 3.31
N THR A 59 7.33 15.01 2.72
CA THR A 59 6.62 15.68 1.61
C THR A 59 6.37 14.74 0.43
N TYR A 60 7.41 14.01 0.01
CA TYR A 60 7.27 13.06 -1.10
C TYR A 60 6.40 11.86 -0.73
N SER A 61 6.44 11.38 0.52
CA SER A 61 5.61 10.25 0.95
C SER A 61 4.13 10.57 0.96
N LEU A 62 3.72 11.84 1.10
CA LEU A 62 2.31 12.25 0.95
C LEU A 62 1.73 11.91 -0.43
N ALA A 63 2.56 11.70 -1.46
CA ALA A 63 2.11 11.23 -2.77
C ALA A 63 1.43 9.85 -2.71
N ILE A 64 1.63 9.07 -1.64
CA ILE A 64 0.96 7.78 -1.46
C ILE A 64 -0.57 7.91 -1.47
N TYR A 65 -1.13 9.01 -0.97
CA TYR A 65 -2.59 9.19 -0.90
C TYR A 65 -3.24 9.42 -2.26
N PRO A 66 -2.78 10.37 -3.11
CA PRO A 66 -3.31 10.48 -4.47
C PRO A 66 -3.00 9.23 -5.30
N LEU A 67 -1.85 8.57 -5.09
CA LEU A 67 -1.56 7.30 -5.75
C LEU A 67 -2.56 6.21 -5.34
N LEU A 68 -2.85 6.03 -4.05
CA LEU A 68 -3.87 5.11 -3.56
C LEU A 68 -5.25 5.42 -4.13
N ALA A 69 -5.64 6.71 -4.21
CA ALA A 69 -6.91 7.11 -4.80
C ALA A 69 -6.99 6.72 -6.29
N VAL A 70 -5.91 6.94 -7.05
CA VAL A 70 -5.82 6.51 -8.46
C VAL A 70 -5.83 4.98 -8.56
N SER A 71 -5.08 4.26 -7.73
CA SER A 71 -5.06 2.80 -7.69
C SER A 71 -6.46 2.22 -7.42
N LEU A 72 -7.19 2.79 -6.46
CA LEU A 72 -8.57 2.42 -6.17
C LEU A 72 -9.50 2.76 -7.33
N TYR A 73 -9.36 3.93 -7.95
CA TYR A 73 -10.11 4.28 -9.16
C TYR A 73 -9.88 3.26 -10.29
N LEU A 74 -8.62 2.90 -10.55
CA LEU A 74 -8.28 1.87 -11.53
C LEU A 74 -8.88 0.51 -11.14
N THR A 75 -8.93 0.19 -9.86
CA THR A 75 -9.52 -1.06 -9.37
C THR A 75 -11.03 -1.11 -9.60
N VAL A 76 -11.76 -0.07 -9.21
CA VAL A 76 -13.23 -0.01 -9.38
C VAL A 76 -13.66 0.18 -10.84
N THR A 77 -12.72 0.55 -11.71
CA THR A 77 -12.93 0.61 -13.17
C THR A 77 -12.33 -0.60 -13.89
N GLU A 78 -12.00 -1.67 -13.17
CA GLU A 78 -11.53 -2.97 -13.71
C GLU A 78 -10.23 -2.87 -14.54
N ARG A 79 -9.37 -1.90 -14.20
CA ARG A 79 -8.07 -1.64 -14.85
C ARG A 79 -6.86 -2.00 -13.99
N ALA A 80 -7.07 -2.39 -12.74
CA ALA A 80 -6.01 -2.79 -11.82
C ALA A 80 -6.39 -4.09 -11.10
N GLU A 81 -5.54 -5.09 -11.25
CA GLU A 81 -5.74 -6.46 -10.75
C GLU A 81 -4.67 -6.82 -9.70
N ALA A 82 -4.69 -8.07 -9.21
CA ALA A 82 -3.81 -8.53 -8.13
C ALA A 82 -2.32 -8.27 -8.39
N GLY A 83 -1.85 -8.40 -9.63
CA GLY A 83 -0.45 -8.14 -9.99
C GLY A 83 -0.04 -6.67 -9.85
N TYR A 84 -0.94 -5.74 -10.23
CA TYR A 84 -0.72 -4.31 -10.02
C TYR A 84 -0.55 -3.99 -8.53
N TRP A 85 -1.46 -4.52 -7.71
CA TRP A 85 -1.43 -4.28 -6.27
C TRP A 85 -0.24 -4.94 -5.57
N ALA A 86 0.18 -6.13 -6.03
CA ALA A 86 1.40 -6.76 -5.56
C ALA A 86 2.63 -5.86 -5.78
N GLY A 87 2.74 -5.29 -6.99
CA GLY A 87 3.79 -4.34 -7.36
C GLY A 87 3.73 -3.03 -6.57
N PHE A 88 2.54 -2.45 -6.43
CA PHE A 88 2.32 -1.23 -5.64
C PHE A 88 2.75 -1.42 -4.18
N LEU A 89 2.34 -2.54 -3.57
CA LEU A 89 2.63 -2.83 -2.17
C LEU A 89 4.10 -3.20 -1.94
N VAL A 90 4.77 -3.91 -2.86
CA VAL A 90 6.21 -4.19 -2.72
C VAL A 90 7.05 -2.91 -2.85
N PHE A 91 6.67 -2.01 -3.77
CA PHE A 91 7.31 -0.71 -3.90
C PHE A 91 7.14 0.10 -2.61
N SER A 92 5.92 0.15 -2.07
CA SER A 92 5.61 0.83 -0.81
C SER A 92 6.42 0.27 0.36
N ALA A 93 6.47 -1.07 0.49
CA ALA A 93 7.25 -1.76 1.51
C ALA A 93 8.75 -1.45 1.39
N GLY A 94 9.29 -1.46 0.16
CA GLY A 94 10.68 -1.12 -0.12
C GLY A 94 11.03 0.31 0.29
N MET A 95 10.18 1.28 -0.03
CA MET A 95 10.36 2.68 0.37
C MET A 95 10.31 2.84 1.89
N LEU A 96 9.31 2.26 2.55
CA LEU A 96 9.19 2.30 4.02
C LEU A 96 10.43 1.70 4.69
N ALA A 97 10.85 0.52 4.23
CA ALA A 97 12.02 -0.16 4.78
C ALA A 97 13.31 0.62 4.55
N TYR A 98 13.49 1.17 3.34
CA TYR A 98 14.63 2.00 2.99
C TYR A 98 14.77 3.19 3.94
N PHE A 99 13.70 3.94 4.16
CA PHE A 99 13.76 5.16 4.96
C PHE A 99 13.86 4.94 6.48
N HIS A 100 13.45 3.77 7.00
CA HIS A 100 13.33 3.56 8.45
C HIS A 100 14.24 2.49 9.05
N ILE A 101 14.55 1.42 8.31
CA ILE A 101 15.23 0.25 8.89
C ILE A 101 16.40 -0.25 8.04
N SER A 102 16.72 0.43 6.94
CA SER A 102 17.90 0.13 6.15
C SER A 102 19.16 0.80 6.74
N PRO A 103 20.37 0.36 6.35
CA PRO A 103 21.62 1.04 6.71
C PRO A 103 21.71 2.51 6.26
N TRP A 104 20.82 2.94 5.36
CA TRP A 104 20.76 4.30 4.82
C TRP A 104 19.48 5.04 5.22
N ALA A 105 18.84 4.59 6.30
CA ALA A 105 17.62 5.21 6.82
C ALA A 105 17.82 6.72 7.04
N VAL A 106 16.90 7.51 6.49
CA VAL A 106 16.83 8.96 6.75
C VAL A 106 16.16 9.20 8.11
N GLU A 107 15.23 8.34 8.49
CA GLU A 107 14.61 8.33 9.81
C GLU A 107 14.87 6.98 10.52
N PRO A 108 16.08 6.75 11.05
CA PRO A 108 16.40 5.52 11.76
C PRO A 108 15.54 5.34 13.03
N PRO A 109 15.49 4.14 13.63
CA PRO A 109 14.62 3.86 14.78
C PRO A 109 14.78 4.81 15.96
N GLN A 110 16.00 5.29 16.23
CA GLN A 110 16.22 6.26 17.31
C GLN A 110 15.48 7.58 17.06
N ASP A 111 15.32 8.01 15.81
CA ASP A 111 14.66 9.28 15.44
C ASP A 111 13.14 9.15 15.53
N VAL A 112 12.62 7.93 15.59
CA VAL A 112 11.22 7.62 15.86
C VAL A 112 10.95 7.53 17.36
N ILE A 113 11.85 6.89 18.11
CA ILE A 113 11.62 6.52 19.52
C ILE A 113 12.00 7.65 20.49
N VAL A 114 13.21 8.19 20.35
CA VAL A 114 13.84 9.08 21.34
C VAL A 114 13.17 10.45 21.48
N PRO A 115 12.58 11.07 20.44
CA PRO A 115 12.02 12.42 20.60
C PRO A 115 10.78 12.52 21.50
N TYR A 116 10.17 11.40 21.87
CA TYR A 116 9.09 11.38 22.84
C TYR A 116 9.61 11.45 24.29
N ASP A 117 9.00 12.32 25.10
CA ASP A 117 9.29 12.39 26.55
C ASP A 117 9.00 11.07 27.28
N SER A 118 8.07 10.27 26.75
CA SER A 118 7.73 8.94 27.26
C SER A 118 8.18 7.86 26.28
N ALA A 119 9.06 6.98 26.74
CA ALA A 119 9.54 5.84 25.98
C ALA A 119 8.40 4.94 25.46
N VAL A 120 7.27 4.87 26.19
CA VAL A 120 6.10 4.08 25.75
C VAL A 120 5.54 4.63 24.44
N PHE A 121 5.41 5.95 24.29
CA PHE A 121 4.94 6.54 23.04
C PHE A 121 5.96 6.40 21.92
N GLY A 122 7.26 6.53 22.22
CA GLY A 122 8.33 6.27 21.25
C GLY A 122 8.32 4.85 20.69
N TYR A 123 8.22 3.84 21.54
CA TYR A 123 8.12 2.44 21.08
C TYR A 123 6.79 2.16 20.39
N ALA A 124 5.68 2.76 20.82
CA ALA A 124 4.40 2.61 20.14
C ALA A 124 4.45 3.16 18.71
N ALA A 125 5.04 4.34 18.51
CA ALA A 125 5.26 4.93 17.19
C ALA A 125 6.12 4.01 16.30
N PHE A 126 7.21 3.46 16.85
CA PHE A 126 8.06 2.53 16.11
C PHE A 126 7.35 1.22 15.75
N VAL A 127 6.51 0.69 16.65
CA VAL A 127 5.67 -0.48 16.34
C VAL A 127 4.68 -0.20 15.21
N VAL A 128 4.13 1.02 15.12
CA VAL A 128 3.28 1.41 13.97
C VAL A 128 4.06 1.34 12.67
N VAL A 129 5.31 1.84 12.62
CA VAL A 129 6.17 1.74 11.43
C VAL A 129 6.42 0.29 11.04
N LEU A 130 6.76 -0.57 12.01
CA LEU A 130 6.99 -2.00 11.75
C LEU A 130 5.71 -2.71 11.29
N ALA A 131 4.57 -2.41 11.90
CA ALA A 131 3.28 -2.97 11.50
C ALA A 131 2.89 -2.51 10.08
N LEU A 132 3.17 -1.25 9.72
CA LEU A 132 2.95 -0.72 8.39
C LEU A 132 3.80 -1.46 7.34
N ILE A 133 5.10 -1.63 7.60
CA ILE A 133 6.00 -2.41 6.73
C ILE A 133 5.49 -3.86 6.59
N ALA A 134 5.20 -4.52 7.71
CA ALA A 134 4.71 -5.89 7.69
C ALA A 134 3.40 -6.04 6.90
N SER A 135 2.46 -5.10 7.08
CA SER A 135 1.16 -5.13 6.39
C SER A 135 1.29 -4.98 4.87
N THR A 136 2.20 -4.11 4.41
CA THR A 136 2.46 -3.93 2.97
C THR A 136 3.17 -5.14 2.36
N VAL A 137 4.11 -5.75 3.10
CA VAL A 137 4.76 -7.01 2.68
C VAL A 137 3.73 -8.15 2.57
N VAL A 138 2.90 -8.36 3.60
CA VAL A 138 1.89 -9.42 3.59
C VAL A 138 0.88 -9.20 2.47
N GLY A 139 0.39 -7.97 2.29
CA GLY A 139 -0.53 -7.64 1.20
C GLY A 139 0.10 -7.86 -0.18
N SER A 140 1.38 -7.53 -0.36
CA SER A 140 2.11 -7.77 -1.62
C SER A 140 2.22 -9.27 -1.92
N VAL A 141 2.63 -10.08 -0.93
CA VAL A 141 2.72 -11.53 -1.07
C VAL A 141 1.34 -12.12 -1.40
N TYR A 142 0.29 -11.66 -0.73
CA TYR A 142 -1.08 -12.10 -1.01
C TYR A 142 -1.51 -11.77 -2.45
N GLY A 143 -1.27 -10.54 -2.90
CA GLY A 143 -1.54 -10.11 -4.28
C GLY A 143 -0.76 -10.94 -5.30
N ALA A 144 0.53 -11.22 -5.04
CA ALA A 144 1.35 -12.04 -5.91
C ALA A 144 0.85 -13.50 -5.99
N VAL A 145 0.40 -14.07 -4.87
CA VAL A 145 -0.21 -15.41 -4.83
C VAL A 145 -1.51 -15.45 -5.63
N LEU A 146 -2.37 -14.43 -5.50
CA LEU A 146 -3.58 -14.33 -6.30
C LEU A 146 -3.23 -14.24 -7.79
N TRP A 147 -2.36 -13.31 -8.16
CA TRP A 147 -1.91 -13.11 -9.54
C TRP A 147 -1.37 -14.41 -10.16
N TYR A 148 -0.48 -15.10 -9.45
CA TYR A 148 0.08 -16.37 -9.91
C TYR A 148 -0.96 -17.48 -10.10
N ARG A 149 -2.01 -17.51 -9.26
CA ARG A 149 -3.09 -18.48 -9.39
C ARG A 149 -3.99 -18.17 -10.58
N THR A 150 -4.25 -16.90 -10.88
CA THR A 150 -5.05 -16.50 -12.04
C THR A 150 -4.33 -16.81 -13.35
N GLU A 151 -3.01 -16.58 -13.42
CA GLU A 151 -2.20 -16.91 -14.60
C GLU A 151 -2.09 -18.42 -14.89
N ARG A 152 -2.39 -19.28 -13.91
CA ARG A 152 -2.34 -20.75 -14.04
C ARG A 152 -3.72 -21.43 -14.00
N GLY A 153 -4.80 -20.66 -14.16
CA GLY A 153 -6.15 -21.20 -14.43
C GLY A 153 -6.19 -22.02 -15.74
N PRO A 154 -7.26 -22.82 -15.96
CA PRO A 154 -7.25 -24.27 -16.25
C PRO A 154 -6.71 -24.76 -17.61
N ASP A 155 -5.65 -24.18 -18.16
CA ASP A 155 -5.00 -24.65 -19.40
C ASP A 155 -3.63 -25.35 -19.16
N ALA A 156 -3.29 -25.68 -17.91
CA ALA A 156 -2.05 -26.39 -17.58
C ALA A 156 -2.12 -27.93 -17.76
N THR A 157 -3.20 -28.46 -18.34
CA THR A 157 -3.36 -29.89 -18.64
C THR A 157 -4.12 -30.11 -19.96
N THR A 158 -3.45 -29.92 -21.10
CA THR A 158 -3.64 -30.70 -22.34
C THR A 158 -2.39 -30.63 -23.19
#